data_AF-A0A924XR63-F1
#
_entry.id   AF-A0A924XR63-F1
#
_cell.length_a   1.000
_cell.length_b   1.000
_cell.length_c   1.000
_cell.angle_alpha   90.00
_cell.angle_beta   90.00
_cell.angle_gamma   90.00
#
_symmetry.space_group_name_H-M   'P 1'
#
loop_
_entity.id
_entity.type
_entity.pdbx_description
1 polymer ?
#
loop_
_entity_poly.entity_id
_entity_poly.type
_entity_poly.pdbx_seq_one_letter_code
_entity_poly.pdbx_strand_id
1 'polypeptide(L)' 'MGWEQEIEELRRREALAQRMGGPEKVKRQHDGGKLTVRERVDRLLDPGSFHEIGGLAGVARYGEDG' A
#
# COMPACT_ATOMS: atom_id res chain seq x y z
N MET A 1 -27.35 11.60 -4.90
CA MET A 1 -26.06 12.21 -4.53
C MET A 1 -25.11 11.07 -4.30
N GLY A 2 -24.18 10.89 -5.22
CA GLY A 2 -23.35 9.71 -5.30
C GLY A 2 -21.90 10.06 -4.96
N TRP A 3 -21.28 9.23 -4.12
CA TRP A 3 -19.91 9.38 -3.64
C TRP A 3 -18.92 8.60 -4.53
N GLU A 4 -19.30 8.30 -5.77
CA GLU A 4 -18.53 7.39 -6.62
C GLU A 4 -17.13 7.93 -6.91
N GLN A 5 -16.97 9.24 -7.10
CA GLN A 5 -15.66 9.86 -7.36
C GLN A 5 -14.75 9.77 -6.14
N GLU A 6 -15.30 10.02 -4.95
CA GLU A 6 -14.57 9.93 -3.68
C GLU A 6 -14.16 8.49 -3.37
N ILE A 7 -15.05 7.53 -3.63
CA ILE A 7 -14.75 6.10 -3.49
C ILE A 7 -13.64 5.68 -4.46
N GLU A 8 -13.67 6.16 -5.71
CA GLU A 8 -12.64 5.86 -6.70
C GLU A 8 -11.27 6.43 -6.30
N GLU A 9 -11.23 7.67 -5.80
CA GLU A 9 -10.00 8.28 -5.29
C GLU A 9 -9.44 7.53 -4.07
N LEU A 10 -10.30 7.05 -3.16
CA LEU A 10 -9.87 6.21 -2.04
C LEU A 10 -9.22 4.90 -2.53
N ARG A 11 -9.88 4.19 -3.47
CA ARG A 11 -9.34 2.98 -4.08
C ARG A 11 -8.00 3.22 -4.78
N ARG A 12 -7.86 4.36 -5.46
CA ARG A 12 -6.61 4.76 -6.11
C ARG A 12 -5.48 4.94 -5.09
N ARG A 13 -5.75 5.61 -3.98
CA ARG A 13 -4.77 5.79 -2.88
C ARG A 13 -4.38 4.46 -2.23
N GLU A 14 -5.34 3.58 -1.99
CA GLU A 14 -5.09 2.25 -1.46
C GLU A 14 -4.17 1.45 -2.38
N ALA A 15 -4.46 1.47 -3.69
CA ALA A 15 -3.62 0.81 -4.69
C ALA A 15 -2.20 1.40 -4.77
N LEU A 16 -2.01 2.68 -4.52
CA LEU A 16 -0.68 3.30 -4.44
C LEU A 16 0.04 2.89 -3.14
N ALA A 17 -0.64 2.91 -2.00
CA ALA A 17 -0.08 2.50 -0.72
C ALA A 17 0.38 1.03 -0.72
N GLN A 18 -0.39 0.14 -1.37
CA GLN A 18 -0.03 -1.27 -1.52
C GLN A 18 1.25 -1.49 -2.34
N ARG A 19 1.61 -0.57 -3.24
CA ARG A 19 2.85 -0.63 -4.02
C ARG A 19 4.11 -0.30 -3.21
N MET A 20 3.97 0.13 -1.95
CA MET A 20 5.09 0.41 -1.04
C MET A 20 6.13 1.40 -1.59
N GLY A 21 5.66 2.34 -2.41
CA GLY A 21 6.50 3.36 -3.04
C GLY A 21 7.26 2.91 -4.29
N GLY A 22 6.81 1.84 -4.95
CA GLY A 22 7.21 1.47 -6.30
C GLY A 22 8.15 0.26 -6.39
N PRO A 23 8.29 -0.33 -7.59
CA PRO A 23 9.08 -1.53 -7.83
C PRO A 23 10.56 -1.34 -7.44
N GLU A 24 11.12 -0.15 -7.60
CA GLU A 24 12.50 0.18 -7.24
C GLU A 24 12.73 0.05 -5.72
N LYS A 25 11.78 0.55 -4.90
CA LYS A 25 11.88 0.48 -3.45
C LYS A 25 11.66 -0.94 -2.94
N VAL A 26 10.76 -1.70 -3.57
CA VAL A 26 10.56 -3.13 -3.29
C VAL A 26 11.83 -3.91 -3.62
N LYS A 27 12.38 -3.74 -4.82
CA LYS A 27 13.63 -4.38 -5.24
C LYS A 27 14.76 -4.08 -4.26
N ARG A 28 14.90 -2.82 -3.81
CA ARG A 28 15.92 -2.45 -2.82
C ARG A 28 15.78 -3.21 -1.48
N GLN A 29 14.56 -3.52 -1.03
CA GLN A 29 14.37 -4.36 0.17
C GLN A 29 14.87 -5.79 -0.09
N HIS A 30 14.45 -6.38 -1.22
CA HIS A 30 14.81 -7.74 -1.60
C HIS A 30 16.32 -7.90 -1.85
N ASP A 31 16.95 -6.96 -2.54
CA ASP A 31 18.41 -6.93 -2.77
C ASP A 31 19.19 -6.88 -1.43
N GLY A 32 18.60 -6.26 -0.41
CA GLY A 32 19.14 -6.22 0.95
C GLY A 32 18.85 -7.47 1.79
N GLY A 33 18.27 -8.53 1.19
CA GLY A 33 17.88 -9.75 1.90
C GLY A 33 16.69 -9.55 2.85
N LYS A 34 15.91 -8.47 2.68
CA LYS A 34 14.79 -8.13 3.55
C LYS A 34 13.46 -8.39 2.84
N LEU A 35 12.49 -8.84 3.62
CA LEU A 35 11.09 -8.81 3.23
C LEU A 35 10.55 -7.38 3.32
N THR A 36 9.66 -7.05 2.40
CA THR A 36 8.80 -5.88 2.46
C THR A 36 7.83 -5.95 3.64
N VAL A 37 7.17 -4.83 3.97
CA VAL A 37 6.21 -4.81 5.08
C VAL A 37 5.01 -5.72 4.82
N ARG A 38 4.51 -5.77 3.58
CA ARG A 38 3.36 -6.61 3.20
C ARG A 38 3.69 -8.10 3.30
N GLU A 39 4.84 -8.50 2.78
CA GLU A 39 5.32 -9.89 2.90
C GLU A 39 5.54 -10.33 4.36
N ARG A 40 5.92 -9.42 5.26
CA ARG A 40 6.05 -9.73 6.69
C ARG A 40 4.69 -9.97 7.34
N VAL A 41 3.70 -9.14 7.02
CA VAL A 41 2.32 -9.30 7.51
C VAL A 41 1.75 -10.63 7.02
N ASP A 42 1.88 -10.93 5.73
CA ASP A 42 1.35 -12.16 5.12
C ASP A 42 1.99 -13.43 5.67
N ARG A 43 3.26 -13.37 6.09
CA ARG A 43 3.95 -14.52 6.72
C ARG A 43 3.64 -14.69 8.20
N LEU A 44 3.24 -13.62 8.88
CA LEU A 44 3.02 -13.63 10.33
C LEU A 44 1.59 -14.03 10.69
N LEU A 45 0.62 -13.64 9.86
CA LEU A 45 -0.79 -13.75 10.17
C LEU A 45 -1.46 -14.86 9.36
N ASP A 46 -2.50 -15.46 9.95
CA ASP A 46 -3.34 -16.41 9.23
C ASP A 46 -4.05 -15.72 8.05
N PRO A 47 -4.15 -16.38 6.88
CA PRO A 47 -4.82 -15.80 5.72
C PRO A 47 -6.24 -15.32 6.04
N GLY A 48 -6.53 -14.06 5.65
CA GLY A 48 -7.84 -13.45 5.86
C GLY A 48 -8.11 -12.93 7.29
N SER A 49 -7.17 -13.08 8.23
CA SER A 49 -7.32 -12.55 9.59
C SER A 49 -6.92 -11.08 9.74
N PHE A 50 -6.15 -10.54 8.78
CA PHE A 50 -5.64 -9.19 8.86
C PHE A 50 -6.71 -8.15 8.51
N HIS A 51 -7.00 -7.25 9.45
CA HIS A 51 -7.80 -6.05 9.23
C HIS A 51 -6.91 -4.82 9.40
N GLU A 52 -6.64 -4.13 8.30
CA GLU A 52 -5.75 -2.98 8.27
C GLU A 52 -6.44 -1.70 8.76
N ILE A 53 -5.76 -0.94 9.62
CA ILE A 53 -6.18 0.38 10.08
C ILE A 53 -5.11 1.40 9.70
N GLY A 54 -5.55 2.54 9.14
CA GLY A 54 -4.65 3.65 8.83
C GLY A 54 -3.80 3.45 7.56
N GLY A 55 -4.22 2.59 6.62
CA GLY A 55 -3.52 2.38 5.35
C GLY A 55 -3.32 3.66 4.51
N LEU A 56 -4.18 4.67 4.73
CA LEU A 56 -4.11 6.00 4.10
C LEU A 56 -3.68 7.11 5.09
N ALA A 57 -3.10 6.76 6.24
CA ALA A 57 -2.67 7.75 7.22
C ALA A 57 -1.57 8.66 6.65
N GLY A 58 -1.68 9.96 6.94
CA GLY A 58 -0.77 10.98 6.45
C GLY A 58 -1.38 11.88 5.37
N VAL A 59 -0.56 12.73 4.76
CA VAL A 59 -0.96 13.64 3.68
C VAL A 59 -0.23 13.24 2.41
N ALA A 60 -0.98 12.85 1.38
CA ALA A 60 -0.42 12.53 0.08
C ALA A 60 -0.16 13.80 -0.74
N ARG A 61 0.97 13.84 -1.43
CA ARG A 61 1.22 14.73 -2.56
C ARG A 61 1.62 13.85 -3.74
N TYR A 62 0.95 14.04 -4.86
CA TYR A 62 1.17 13.21 -6.03
C TYR A 62 2.26 13.81 -6.91
N GLY A 63 3.14 12.95 -7.42
CA GLY A 63 4.10 13.28 -8.47
C GLY A 63 3.54 12.89 -9.85
N GLU A 64 4.35 13.03 -10.90
CA GLU A 64 4.00 12.54 -12.24
C GLU A 64 3.74 11.03 -12.27
N ASP A 65 4.32 10.30 -11.31
CA ASP A 65 4.28 8.84 -11.23
C ASP A 65 3.13 8.31 -10.34
N GLY A 66 2.29 9.21 -9.81
CA GLY A 66 1.29 8.92 -8.78
C GLY A 66 1.84 9.14 -7.38
#